data_AF-A0A3N4MV10-F1
#
_entry.id   AF-A0A3N4MV10-F1
#
_cell.length_a   1.000
_cell.length_b   1.000
_cell.length_c   1.000
_cell.angle_alpha   90.00
_cell.angle_beta   90.00
_cell.angle_gamma   90.00
#
_symmetry.space_group_name_H-M   'P 1'
#
loop_
_entity.id
_entity.type
_entity.pdbx_description
1 polymer ?
#
loop_
_entity_poly.entity_id
_entity_poly.type
_entity_poly.pdbx_seq_one_letter_code
_entity_poly.pdbx_strand_id
1 'polypeptide(L)'
;MKDKRYQTVFKLIEGGHIKRLADIFDTIPRSVLANDMHKNKDGLDSKMADQTKFSLKELSMIAQLIGVPPETIVNIVMQDLTRSKKWPTSNTPVK
;
A
#
# COMPACT_ATOMS: atom_id res chain seq x y z
N MET A 1 -6.43 21.89 0.15
CA MET A 1 -6.88 21.25 -1.11
C MET A 1 -6.28 19.87 -1.15
N LYS A 2 -7.08 18.79 -1.20
CA LYS A 2 -6.54 17.43 -1.30
C LYS A 2 -5.77 17.29 -2.63
N ASP A 3 -4.60 16.65 -2.59
CA ASP A 3 -3.77 16.44 -3.78
C ASP A 3 -4.56 15.63 -4.83
N LYS A 4 -4.53 16.08 -6.09
CA LYS A 4 -5.26 15.43 -7.20
C LYS A 4 -4.84 13.96 -7.38
N ARG A 5 -3.63 13.59 -6.94
CA ARG A 5 -3.12 12.22 -6.99
C ARG A 5 -3.96 11.25 -6.16
N TYR A 6 -4.53 11.69 -5.03
CA TYR A 6 -5.45 10.87 -4.25
C TYR A 6 -6.73 10.55 -5.03
N GLN A 7 -7.26 11.52 -5.78
CA GLN A 7 -8.43 11.32 -6.64
C GLN A 7 -8.13 10.34 -7.78
N THR A 8 -6.91 10.40 -8.34
CA THR A 8 -6.47 9.45 -9.36
C THR A 8 -6.42 8.03 -8.80
N VAL A 9 -5.80 7.86 -7.63
CA VAL A 9 -5.75 6.56 -6.95
C VAL A 9 -7.15 6.02 -6.65
N PHE A 10 -8.06 6.87 -6.15
CA PHE A 10 -9.46 6.50 -5.93
C PHE A 10 -10.09 5.88 -7.19
N LYS A 11 -9.97 6.56 -8.34
CA LYS A 11 -10.50 6.07 -9.62
C LYS A 11 -9.84 4.75 -10.06
N LEU A 12 -8.55 4.59 -9.81
CA LEU A 12 -7.82 3.37 -10.15
C LEU A 12 -8.20 2.18 -9.26
N ILE A 13 -8.51 2.43 -7.98
CA ILE A 13 -9.05 1.42 -7.06
C ILE A 13 -10.46 1.00 -7.51
N GLU A 14 -11.34 1.96 -7.76
CA GLU A 14 -12.71 1.70 -8.24
C GLU A 14 -12.73 0.97 -9.59
N GLY A 15 -11.79 1.30 -10.47
CA GLY A 15 -11.62 0.61 -11.76
C GLY A 15 -10.93 -0.76 -11.66
N GLY A 16 -10.51 -1.21 -10.47
CA GLY A 16 -9.84 -2.50 -10.26
C GLY A 16 -8.41 -2.59 -10.82
N HIS A 17 -7.78 -1.44 -11.10
CA HIS A 17 -6.42 -1.35 -11.63
C HIS A 17 -5.35 -1.47 -10.54
N ILE A 18 -5.62 -0.94 -9.34
CA ILE A 18 -4.73 -1.07 -8.19
C ILE A 18 -5.03 -2.38 -7.46
N LYS A 19 -4.04 -3.28 -7.42
CA LYS A 19 -4.16 -4.60 -6.78
C LYS A 19 -3.15 -4.81 -5.66
N ARG A 20 -2.18 -3.90 -5.54
CA ARG A 20 -1.15 -3.90 -4.50
C ARG A 20 -1.07 -2.53 -3.84
N LEU A 21 -0.65 -2.49 -2.58
CA LEU A 21 -0.41 -1.22 -1.89
C LEU A 21 0.75 -0.46 -2.54
N ALA A 22 1.74 -1.16 -3.12
CA ALA A 22 2.83 -0.55 -3.88
C ALA A 22 2.34 0.30 -5.07
N ASP A 23 1.31 -0.15 -5.80
CA ASP A 23 0.78 0.57 -6.98
C ASP A 23 0.23 1.96 -6.60
N ILE A 24 -0.22 2.13 -5.34
CA ILE A 24 -0.68 3.41 -4.81
C ILE A 24 0.50 4.40 -4.71
N PHE A 25 1.68 3.89 -4.32
CA PHE A 25 2.88 4.68 -4.13
C PHE A 25 3.54 5.12 -5.45
N ASP A 26 3.27 4.42 -6.56
CA ASP A 26 3.68 4.87 -7.90
C ASP A 26 2.94 6.15 -8.31
N THR A 27 1.71 6.34 -7.82
CA THR A 27 0.88 7.51 -8.13
C THR A 27 1.06 8.63 -7.10
N ILE A 28 1.20 8.29 -5.81
CA ILE A 28 1.36 9.25 -4.71
C ILE A 28 2.80 9.17 -4.19
N PRO A 29 3.65 10.18 -4.44
CA PRO A 29 5.01 10.15 -3.96
C PRO A 29 5.09 10.12 -2.43
N ARG A 30 6.12 9.43 -1.92
CA ARG A 30 6.46 9.36 -0.49
C ARG A 30 6.40 10.71 0.21
N SER A 31 6.95 11.77 -0.40
CA SER A 31 7.02 13.10 0.23
C SER A 31 5.65 13.70 0.51
N VAL A 32 4.69 13.48 -0.40
CA VAL A 32 3.30 13.91 -0.26
C VAL A 32 2.64 13.11 0.86
N LEU A 33 2.77 11.78 0.81
CA LEU A 33 2.16 10.90 1.79
C LEU A 33 2.72 11.12 3.21
N ALA A 34 4.03 11.30 3.35
CA ALA A 34 4.67 11.60 4.63
C ALA A 34 4.19 12.93 5.23
N ASN A 35 4.04 13.96 4.39
CA ASN A 35 3.53 15.26 4.79
C ASN A 35 2.08 15.15 5.28
N ASP A 36 1.23 14.50 4.49
CA ASP A 36 -0.21 14.42 4.76
C ASP A 36 -0.56 13.44 5.90
N MET A 37 0.31 12.47 6.18
CA MET A 37 0.20 11.61 7.36
C MET A 37 0.87 12.18 8.62
N HIS A 38 1.55 13.34 8.52
CA HIS A 38 2.40 13.90 9.57
C HIS A 38 3.41 12.88 10.13
N LYS A 39 4.09 12.15 9.24
CA LYS A 39 5.07 11.10 9.59
C LYS A 39 6.47 11.45 9.10
N ASN A 40 7.48 10.99 9.85
CA ASN A 40 8.86 11.09 9.41
C ASN A 40 9.10 10.25 8.17
N LYS A 41 9.79 10.85 7.18
CA LYS A 41 10.01 10.26 5.86
C LYS A 41 10.73 8.91 5.96
N ASP A 42 11.71 8.76 6.85
CA ASP A 42 12.55 7.55 6.93
C ASP A 42 11.79 6.32 7.43
N GLY A 43 10.85 6.54 8.36
CA GLY A 43 9.93 5.48 8.79
C GLY A 43 9.03 4.99 7.67
N LEU A 44 8.63 5.90 6.76
CA LEU A 44 7.77 5.55 5.63
C LEU A 44 8.51 4.74 4.55
N ASP A 45 9.78 5.02 4.27
CA ASP A 45 10.59 4.23 3.31
C ASP A 45 10.63 2.75 3.67
N SER A 46 10.93 2.48 4.94
CA SER A 46 11.02 1.10 5.45
C SER A 46 9.69 0.34 5.31
N LYS A 47 8.56 1.05 5.33
CA LYS A 47 7.20 0.50 5.21
C LYS A 47 6.74 0.39 3.75
N MET A 48 7.17 1.30 2.89
CA MET A 48 6.92 1.20 1.45
C MET A 48 7.71 0.03 0.85
N ALA A 49 8.92 -0.24 1.34
CA ALA A 49 9.70 -1.41 0.97
C ALA A 49 9.12 -2.73 1.53
N ASP A 50 8.51 -2.68 2.72
CA ASP A 50 7.88 -3.82 3.37
C ASP A 50 6.50 -3.43 3.94
N GLN A 51 5.47 -3.71 3.13
CA GLN A 51 4.10 -3.30 3.40
C GLN A 51 3.52 -3.95 4.67
N THR A 52 4.10 -5.05 5.17
CA THR A 52 3.65 -5.71 6.41
C THR A 52 3.86 -4.84 7.65
N LYS A 53 4.75 -3.84 7.55
CA LYS A 53 5.09 -2.92 8.64
C LYS A 53 4.10 -1.76 8.78
N PHE A 54 3.12 -1.64 7.88
CA PHE A 54 2.04 -0.70 8.07
C PHE A 54 1.10 -1.17 9.18
N SER A 55 0.85 -0.29 10.14
CA SER A 55 -0.18 -0.53 11.15
C SER A 55 -1.58 -0.33 10.55
N LEU A 56 -2.60 -0.98 11.13
CA LEU A 56 -4.00 -0.76 10.75
C LEU A 56 -4.41 0.72 10.83
N LYS A 57 -3.87 1.46 11.79
CA LYS A 57 -4.09 2.91 11.92
C LYS A 57 -3.55 3.66 10.70
N GLU A 58 -2.36 3.32 10.23
CA GLU A 58 -1.75 3.96 9.06
C GLU A 58 -2.48 3.59 7.77
N LEU A 59 -2.92 2.33 7.61
CA LEU A 59 -3.75 1.90 6.49
C LEU A 59 -5.09 2.65 6.46
N SER A 60 -5.72 2.86 7.63
CA SER A 60 -6.94 3.66 7.75
C SER A 60 -6.72 5.13 7.40
N MET A 61 -5.58 5.73 7.79
CA MET A 61 -5.23 7.09 7.38
C MET A 61 -5.05 7.20 5.86
N ILE A 62 -4.37 6.23 5.24
CA ILE A 62 -4.21 6.17 3.77
C ILE A 62 -5.58 6.09 3.10
N ALA A 63 -6.49 5.25 3.60
CA ALA A 63 -7.85 5.13 3.09
C ALA A 63 -8.62 6.46 3.16
N GLN A 64 -8.51 7.20 4.27
CA GLN A 64 -9.14 8.51 4.44
C GLN A 64 -8.58 9.58 3.49
N LEU A 65 -7.27 9.55 3.24
CA LEU A 65 -6.62 10.46 2.30
C LEU A 65 -7.12 10.21 0.87
N ILE A 66 -7.19 8.93 0.47
CA ILE A 66 -7.69 8.50 -0.84
C ILE A 66 -9.21 8.75 -0.98
N GLY A 67 -9.98 8.57 0.10
CA GLY A 67 -11.44 8.66 0.10
C GLY A 67 -12.13 7.32 -0.14
N VAL A 68 -11.57 6.22 0.33
CA VAL A 68 -12.17 4.87 0.29
C VAL A 68 -12.43 4.33 1.68
N PRO A 69 -13.32 3.34 1.85
CA PRO A 69 -13.45 2.60 3.10
C PRO A 69 -12.12 1.96 3.54
N PRO A 70 -11.76 1.97 4.85
CA PRO A 70 -10.52 1.35 5.33
C PRO A 70 -10.36 -0.13 4.96
N GLU A 71 -11.45 -0.88 4.95
CA GLU A 71 -11.49 -2.29 4.53
C GLU A 71 -10.97 -2.50 3.11
N THR A 72 -11.16 -1.55 2.19
CA THR A 72 -10.66 -1.63 0.81
C THR A 72 -9.13 -1.71 0.80
N ILE A 73 -8.47 -0.84 1.56
CA ILE A 73 -7.00 -0.82 1.64
C ILE A 73 -6.48 -2.06 2.37
N VAL A 74 -7.14 -2.47 3.46
CA VAL A 74 -6.77 -3.70 4.19
C VAL A 74 -6.87 -4.93 3.28
N ASN A 75 -7.94 -5.04 2.49
CA ASN A 75 -8.14 -6.13 1.55
C ASN A 75 -7.05 -6.17 0.48
N ILE A 76 -6.65 -5.01 -0.07
CA ILE A 76 -5.53 -4.91 -1.03
C ILE A 76 -4.24 -5.45 -0.40
N VAL A 77 -3.92 -5.04 0.84
CA VAL A 77 -2.72 -5.53 1.55
C VAL A 77 -2.79 -7.03 1.78
N MET A 78 -3.92 -7.56 2.25
CA MET A 78 -4.10 -8.99 2.50
C MET A 78 -3.96 -9.82 1.21
N GLN A 79 -4.46 -9.31 0.08
CA GLN A 79 -4.29 -9.94 -1.22
C GLN A 79 -2.84 -9.92 -1.71
N ASP A 80 -2.08 -8.85 -1.44
CA ASP A 80 -0.67 -8.78 -1.81
C ASP A 80 0.17 -9.78 -0.98
N LEU A 81 -0.11 -9.91 0.32
CA LEU A 81 0.56 -10.87 1.21
C LEU A 81 0.28 -12.34 0.86
N THR A 82 -0.95 -12.64 0.44
CA THR A 82 -1.29 -14.01 -0.01
C THR A 82 -0.65 -14.36 -1.34
N ARG A 83 -0.41 -13.37 -2.22
CA ARG A 83 0.33 -13.58 -3.49
C ARG A 83 1.82 -13.73 -3.29
N SER A 84 2.43 -13.03 -2.33
CA SER A 84 3.87 -13.10 -2.06
C SER A 84 4.27 -14.41 -1.35
N LYS A 85 3.32 -15.08 -0.69
CA LYS A 85 3.51 -16.39 -0.06
C LYS A 85 3.52 -17.55 -1.08
N LYS A 86 4.40 -17.49 -2.08
CA LYS A 86 4.97 -18.73 -2.63
C LYS A 86 6.00 -19.20 -1.62
N TRP A 87 5.59 -20.11 -0.73
CA TRP A 87 6.52 -20.87 0.11
C TRP A 87 7.63 -21.43 -0.80
N PRO A 88 8.93 -21.22 -0.50
CA PRO A 88 9.96 -21.94 -1.21
C PRO A 88 9.79 -23.41 -0.85
N THR A 89 9.14 -24.20 -1.71
CA THR A 89 9.36 -25.63 -1.72
C THR A 89 10.81 -25.81 -2.13
N SER A 90 11.72 -25.90 -1.16
CA SER A 90 13.07 -26.39 -1.36
C SER A 90 12.97 -27.85 -1.81
N ASN A 91 12.72 -28.05 -3.10
CA ASN A 91 13.02 -29.30 -3.77
C ASN A 91 14.36 -29.10 -4.49
N THR A 92 15.44 -29.12 -3.71
CA THR A 92 16.78 -29.32 -4.26
C THR A 92 16.93 -30.83 -4.43
N PRO A 93 17.00 -31.38 -5.66
CA PRO A 93 17.38 -32.76 -5.81
C PRO A 93 18.83 -32.88 -5.32
N VAL A 94 19.04 -33.68 -4.29
CA VAL A 94 20.39 -34.08 -3.85
C VAL A 94 21.00 -34.83 -5.03
N LYS A 95 22.00 -34.23 -5.67
CA LYS A 95 22.89 -34.89 -6.62
C LYS A 95 24.06 -35.49 -5.87
#